data_AF-A0A316VBY8-F1
#
_entry.id   AF-A0A316VBY8-F1
#
_cell.length_a   1.000
_cell.length_b   1.000
_cell.length_c   1.000
_cell.angle_alpha   90.00
_cell.angle_beta   90.00
_cell.angle_gamma   90.00
#
_symmetry.space_group_name_H-M   'P 1'
#
loop_
_entity.id
_entity.type
_entity.pdbx_description
1 polymer ?
#
loop_
_entity_poly.entity_id
_entity_poly.type
_entity_poly.pdbx_seq_one_letter_code
_entity_poly.pdbx_strand_id
1 'polypeptide(L)'
;MPLNATTYLERHGWRGKGVPLDGESGRGLKKPLALPMKRNLKGVGKERDRAVEWWDCLFEAGAKKLQTAPAVTSKETVLEDGTVVLKPNLATSSSISLASLAKREHARKLLMSGFVRGRPNEAYEQQVKDLEKTLAEQDRERLAAKEKLAQKADLINGQNEKKTKHLEKAKRKEEKKLAKKMLKEQGEKSNEEKDAKKKRKREEKAAIKDVSQTKSDKGSAEYEDRAEKRRRKEEKRRQKDEKKQKKESREKSSDKADKASLKADKESKKRKRSSKD
;
A
#
# COMPACT_ATOMS: atom_id res chain seq x y z
N MET A 1 -41.10 42.91 -1.11
CA MET A 1 -39.94 43.80 -0.94
C MET A 1 -38.79 42.98 -0.37
N PRO A 2 -37.60 42.95 -1.01
CA PRO A 2 -36.44 42.29 -0.42
C PRO A 2 -35.99 43.06 0.83
N LEU A 3 -35.73 42.33 1.93
CA LEU A 3 -35.29 42.92 3.20
C LEU A 3 -33.81 43.31 3.10
N ASN A 4 -33.50 44.60 3.24
CA ASN A 4 -32.12 45.07 3.31
C ASN A 4 -31.55 44.75 4.70
N ALA A 5 -30.79 43.64 4.81
CA ALA A 5 -30.24 43.15 6.07
C ALA A 5 -29.36 44.18 6.81
N THR A 6 -28.62 45.01 6.09
CA THR A 6 -27.84 46.14 6.64
C THR A 6 -28.71 47.12 7.41
N THR A 7 -29.80 47.60 6.79
CA THR A 7 -30.72 48.56 7.42
C THR A 7 -31.42 47.98 8.66
N TYR A 8 -31.71 46.68 8.65
CA TYR A 8 -32.29 45.99 9.80
C TYR A 8 -31.29 45.93 10.96
N LEU A 9 -30.03 45.55 10.68
CA LEU A 9 -28.98 45.49 11.70
C LEU A 9 -28.64 46.87 12.27
N GLU A 10 -28.58 47.91 11.43
CA GLU A 10 -28.36 49.30 11.86
C GLU A 10 -29.46 49.78 12.82
N ARG A 11 -30.73 49.46 12.52
CA ARG A 11 -31.86 49.72 13.44
C ARG A 11 -31.72 49.01 14.79
N HIS A 12 -31.03 47.87 14.81
CA HIS A 12 -30.73 47.12 16.02
C HIS A 12 -29.38 47.52 16.67
N GLY A 13 -28.83 48.68 16.30
CA GLY A 13 -27.64 49.24 16.94
C GLY A 13 -26.31 48.75 16.37
N TRP A 14 -26.33 48.00 15.26
CA TRP A 14 -25.10 47.62 14.57
C TRP A 14 -24.44 48.86 13.95
N ARG A 15 -23.24 49.22 14.43
CA ARG A 15 -22.50 50.40 13.96
C ARG A 15 -21.72 50.19 12.66
N GLY A 16 -21.77 48.98 12.09
CA GLY A 16 -21.18 48.67 10.79
C GLY A 16 -20.09 47.60 10.84
N LYS A 17 -19.36 47.48 9.73
CA LYS A 17 -18.42 46.38 9.49
C LYS A 17 -17.31 46.36 10.54
N GLY A 18 -17.17 45.25 11.25
CA GLY A 18 -16.12 45.06 12.25
C GLY A 18 -16.48 45.47 13.68
N VAL A 19 -17.72 45.94 13.91
CA VAL A 19 -18.26 46.16 15.26
C VAL A 19 -19.33 45.10 15.52
N PRO A 20 -19.25 44.30 16.59
CA PRO A 20 -20.32 43.36 16.91
C PRO A 20 -21.57 44.12 17.40
N LEU A 21 -22.72 43.46 17.39
CA LEU A 21 -23.99 44.05 17.88
C LEU A 21 -23.89 44.49 19.35
N ASP A 22 -23.02 43.86 20.14
CA ASP A 22 -22.77 44.19 21.55
C ASP A 22 -21.91 45.47 21.74
N GLY A 23 -21.56 46.19 20.67
CA GLY A 23 -20.76 47.41 20.71
C GLY A 23 -19.25 47.20 20.57
N GLU A 24 -18.45 48.26 20.65
CA GLU A 24 -17.01 48.23 20.36
C GLU A 24 -16.19 47.41 21.37
N SER A 25 -16.64 47.36 22.63
CA SER A 25 -16.08 46.52 23.70
C SER A 25 -16.76 45.14 23.78
N GLY A 26 -17.62 44.82 22.82
CA GLY A 26 -18.32 43.55 22.75
C GLY A 26 -17.39 42.36 22.52
N ARG A 27 -17.85 41.16 22.90
CA ARG A 27 -17.09 39.91 22.72
C ARG A 27 -17.21 39.31 21.32
N GLY A 28 -17.98 39.93 20.43
CA GLY A 28 -18.20 39.41 19.09
C GLY A 28 -16.99 39.56 18.17
N LEU A 29 -16.85 38.63 17.22
CA LEU A 29 -15.75 38.67 16.25
C LEU A 29 -15.92 39.79 15.23
N LYS A 30 -14.87 40.57 15.02
CA LYS A 30 -14.83 41.62 13.98
C LYS A 30 -14.80 41.07 12.56
N LYS A 31 -14.30 39.84 12.39
CA LYS A 31 -14.17 39.16 11.09
C LYS A 31 -15.00 37.88 11.11
N PRO A 32 -15.70 37.55 10.02
CA PRO A 32 -16.41 36.28 9.94
C PRO A 32 -15.42 35.12 10.07
N LEU A 33 -15.84 34.06 10.77
CA LEU A 33 -15.01 32.89 10.94
C LEU A 33 -14.95 32.12 9.61
N ALA A 34 -13.76 32.04 9.01
CA ALA A 34 -13.56 31.23 7.81
C ALA A 34 -13.47 29.75 8.23
N LEU A 35 -14.55 29.01 8.05
CA LEU A 35 -14.57 27.57 8.28
C LEU A 35 -14.07 26.83 7.04
N PRO A 36 -12.95 26.09 7.12
CA PRO A 36 -12.51 25.28 6.00
C PRO A 36 -13.50 24.14 5.77
N MET A 37 -14.05 24.06 4.55
CA MET A 37 -14.93 22.98 4.16
C MET A 37 -14.16 21.69 3.95
N LYS A 38 -14.69 20.57 4.46
CA LYS A 38 -14.17 19.23 4.20
C LYS A 38 -14.39 18.87 2.72
N ARG A 39 -13.33 18.69 1.95
CA ARG A 39 -13.43 18.42 0.50
C ARG A 39 -13.71 16.95 0.18
N ASN A 40 -13.13 16.01 0.94
CA ASN A 40 -13.40 14.58 0.73
C ASN A 40 -13.92 13.89 1.99
N LEU A 41 -14.62 12.77 1.81
CA LEU A 41 -15.09 11.87 2.88
C LEU A 41 -13.97 11.19 3.69
N LYS A 42 -12.70 11.46 3.38
CA LYS A 42 -11.55 10.92 4.11
C LYS A 42 -11.53 11.42 5.56
N GLY A 43 -10.82 10.72 6.44
CA GLY A 43 -10.69 11.08 7.85
C GLY A 43 -10.13 12.49 8.05
N VAL A 44 -10.50 13.12 9.17
CA VAL A 44 -9.96 14.42 9.58
C VAL A 44 -8.43 14.33 9.65
N GLY A 45 -7.72 15.33 9.11
CA GLY A 45 -6.25 15.35 9.06
C GLY A 45 -5.63 14.79 7.78
N LYS A 46 -6.32 13.92 7.03
CA LYS A 46 -5.74 13.30 5.82
C LYS A 46 -5.46 14.27 4.67
N GLU A 47 -6.12 15.43 4.69
CA GLU A 47 -5.88 16.53 3.74
C GLU A 47 -5.03 17.65 4.33
N ARG A 48 -4.77 17.65 5.65
CA ARG A 48 -3.89 18.65 6.29
C ARG A 48 -2.43 18.36 6.02
N ASP A 49 -2.06 17.09 5.87
CA ASP A 49 -0.67 16.65 5.66
C ASP A 49 -0.26 16.63 4.17
N ARG A 50 -1.20 16.87 3.27
CA ARG A 50 -0.89 17.40 1.94
C ARG A 50 -1.31 18.86 1.92
N ALA A 51 -0.71 19.65 2.80
CA ALA A 51 -0.50 21.06 2.44
C ALA A 51 -0.02 21.02 1.00
N VAL A 52 -0.72 21.72 0.10
CA VAL A 52 -0.21 21.92 -1.25
C VAL A 52 1.18 22.48 -1.02
N GLU A 53 2.15 21.61 -1.23
CA GLU A 53 3.55 21.90 -1.07
C GLU A 53 3.78 22.98 -2.10
N TRP A 54 3.69 24.24 -1.69
CA TRP A 54 3.67 25.38 -2.60
C TRP A 54 4.92 25.38 -3.50
N TRP A 55 5.98 24.71 -3.04
CA TRP A 55 7.17 24.38 -3.81
C TRP A 55 6.90 23.44 -4.99
N ASP A 56 6.00 22.47 -4.86
CA ASP A 56 5.59 21.54 -5.93
C ASP A 56 4.79 22.28 -7.01
N CYS A 57 3.89 23.21 -6.61
CA CYS A 57 3.24 24.12 -7.55
C CYS A 57 4.23 25.08 -8.22
N LEU A 58 5.21 25.61 -7.49
CA LEU A 58 6.25 26.50 -8.03
C LEU A 58 7.20 25.73 -8.98
N PHE A 59 7.55 24.50 -8.63
CA PHE A 59 8.39 23.61 -9.42
C PHE A 59 7.68 23.16 -10.69
N GLU A 60 6.40 22.77 -10.60
CA GLU A 60 5.59 22.42 -11.76
C GLU A 60 5.38 23.63 -12.69
N ALA A 61 5.18 24.82 -12.13
CA ALA A 61 5.13 26.07 -12.90
C ALA A 61 6.48 26.41 -13.55
N GLY A 62 7.61 26.15 -12.85
CA GLY A 62 8.96 26.31 -13.40
C GLY A 62 9.28 25.30 -14.49
N ALA A 63 8.95 24.02 -14.29
CA ALA A 63 9.15 22.95 -15.26
C ALA A 63 8.32 23.17 -16.53
N LYS A 64 7.08 23.62 -16.40
CA LYS A 64 6.23 24.02 -17.54
C LYS A 64 6.82 25.19 -18.32
N LYS A 65 7.47 26.15 -17.65
CA LYS A 65 8.19 27.25 -18.31
C LYS A 65 9.48 26.80 -19.01
N LEU A 66 10.14 25.75 -18.51
CA LEU A 66 11.37 25.20 -19.10
C LEU A 66 11.10 24.20 -20.24
N GLN A 67 9.90 23.63 -20.33
CA GLN A 67 9.49 22.71 -21.39
C GLN A 67 9.20 23.36 -22.75
N THR A 68 9.54 24.63 -22.97
CA THR A 68 9.47 25.30 -24.28
C THR A 68 10.71 25.05 -25.14
N ALA A 69 11.29 23.84 -25.10
CA ALA A 69 12.21 23.36 -26.11
C ALA A 69 11.48 22.27 -26.92
N PRO A 70 11.17 22.49 -28.21
CA PRO A 70 10.39 21.54 -28.99
C PRO A 70 11.26 20.32 -29.33
N ALA A 71 11.15 19.26 -28.52
CA ALA A 71 11.55 17.94 -28.94
C ALA A 71 10.48 17.40 -29.90
N VAL A 72 10.75 17.63 -31.18
CA VAL A 72 10.22 16.89 -32.32
C VAL A 72 10.10 15.39 -32.02
N THR A 73 8.88 14.90 -31.82
CA THR A 73 8.36 13.62 -32.37
C THR A 73 6.86 13.52 -32.11
N SER A 74 6.08 14.03 -33.06
CA SER A 74 4.84 13.46 -33.60
C SER A 74 4.04 12.48 -32.72
N LYS A 75 2.93 12.98 -32.16
CA LYS A 75 1.59 12.39 -32.30
C LYS A 75 0.55 13.47 -31.99
N GLU A 76 0.26 14.23 -33.02
CA GLU A 76 -0.77 15.27 -33.06
C GLU A 76 -2.07 14.61 -33.52
N THR A 77 -3.07 14.60 -32.65
CA THR A 77 -4.48 14.50 -33.07
C THR A 77 -5.12 15.81 -32.69
N VAL A 78 -5.28 16.66 -33.69
CA VAL A 78 -6.07 17.90 -33.63
C VAL A 78 -7.54 17.52 -33.47
N LEU A 79 -8.17 18.02 -32.41
CA LEU A 79 -9.61 18.27 -32.38
C LEU A 79 -9.80 19.69 -31.86
N GLU A 80 -10.58 20.46 -32.62
CA GLU A 80 -11.01 21.81 -32.35
C GLU A 80 -11.79 21.89 -31.02
N ASP A 81 -11.85 23.09 -30.44
CA ASP A 81 -12.45 23.43 -29.13
C ASP A 81 -11.58 23.22 -27.88
N GLY A 82 -10.46 23.95 -27.82
CA GLY A 82 -10.11 24.86 -26.71
C GLY A 82 -10.05 24.36 -25.26
N THR A 83 -10.17 23.06 -25.01
CA THR A 83 -10.25 22.49 -23.66
C THR A 83 -9.25 21.36 -23.52
N VAL A 84 -8.04 21.69 -23.07
CA VAL A 84 -6.97 20.72 -22.85
C VAL A 84 -7.26 19.90 -21.59
N VAL A 85 -8.00 18.80 -21.73
CA VAL A 85 -8.10 17.77 -20.69
C VAL A 85 -6.87 16.86 -20.80
N LEU A 86 -5.74 17.30 -20.23
CA LEU A 86 -4.61 16.41 -19.99
C LEU A 86 -4.98 15.47 -18.85
N LYS A 87 -5.35 14.23 -19.20
CA LYS A 87 -5.30 13.11 -18.26
C LYS A 87 -3.86 13.03 -17.72
N PRO A 88 -3.60 13.24 -16.42
CA PRO A 88 -2.31 12.88 -15.87
C PRO A 88 -2.23 11.35 -15.93
N ASN A 89 -1.43 10.87 -16.88
CA ASN A 89 -0.96 9.50 -16.89
C ASN A 89 -0.04 9.39 -15.67
N LEU A 90 -0.64 9.08 -14.52
CA LEU A 90 0.02 8.88 -13.24
C LEU A 90 0.85 7.61 -13.37
N ALA A 91 2.03 7.75 -13.97
CA ALA A 91 3.09 6.77 -13.92
C ALA A 91 3.39 6.54 -12.45
N THR A 92 2.81 5.46 -11.94
CA THR A 92 3.17 4.72 -10.73
C THR A 92 4.18 5.44 -9.86
N SER A 93 3.68 6.12 -8.83
CA SER A 93 4.42 6.36 -7.61
C SER A 93 4.84 4.99 -7.06
N SER A 94 5.98 4.49 -7.50
CA SER A 94 6.68 3.45 -6.77
C SER A 94 6.98 4.10 -5.42
N SER A 95 6.25 3.65 -4.40
CA SER A 95 6.44 4.09 -3.03
C SER A 95 7.88 3.77 -2.65
N ILE A 96 8.76 4.75 -2.78
CA ILE A 96 10.12 4.69 -2.26
C ILE A 96 9.97 4.26 -0.81
N SER A 97 10.43 3.05 -0.50
CA SER A 97 10.28 2.46 0.81
C SER A 97 10.76 3.43 1.90
N LEU A 98 10.11 3.41 3.07
CA LEU A 98 10.48 4.24 4.23
C LEU A 98 11.99 4.17 4.52
N ALA A 99 12.57 2.98 4.36
CA ALA A 99 14.01 2.76 4.51
C ALA A 99 14.85 3.50 3.45
N SER A 100 14.42 3.52 2.19
CA SER A 100 15.11 4.28 1.14
C SER A 100 14.96 5.79 1.30
N LEU A 101 13.84 6.27 1.85
CA LEU A 101 13.66 7.69 2.18
C LEU A 101 14.57 8.10 3.34
N ALA A 102 14.64 7.29 4.40
CA ALA A 102 15.54 7.51 5.52
C ALA A 102 17.02 7.52 5.10
N LYS A 103 17.44 6.59 4.24
CA LYS A 103 18.81 6.55 3.69
C LYS A 103 19.12 7.79 2.86
N ARG A 104 18.16 8.25 2.05
CA ARG A 104 18.30 9.46 1.23
C ARG A 104 18.43 10.71 2.08
N GLU A 105 17.58 10.88 3.10
CA GLU A 105 17.66 12.02 4.02
C GLU A 105 18.93 12.00 4.87
N HIS A 106 19.39 10.83 5.30
CA HIS A 106 20.67 10.68 5.99
C HIS A 106 21.84 11.10 5.10
N ALA A 107 21.91 10.59 3.86
CA ALA A 107 22.94 10.97 2.90
C ALA A 107 22.92 12.48 2.59
N ARG A 108 21.72 13.07 2.47
CA ARG A 108 21.54 14.50 2.25
C ARG A 108 22.08 15.31 3.42
N LYS A 109 21.76 14.92 4.67
CA LYS A 109 22.28 15.59 5.87
C LYS A 109 23.81 15.51 5.96
N LEU A 110 24.39 14.36 5.63
CA LEU A 110 25.84 14.14 5.68
C LEU A 110 26.58 14.98 4.64
N LEU A 111 26.03 15.10 3.43
CA LEU A 111 26.59 15.98 2.39
C LEU A 111 26.42 17.47 2.73
N MET A 112 25.31 17.86 3.38
CA MET A 112 25.04 19.26 3.71
C MET A 112 25.65 19.72 5.03
N SER A 113 26.01 18.80 5.94
CA SER A 113 26.69 19.15 7.20
C SER A 113 28.13 19.63 7.00
N GLY A 114 28.76 19.28 5.87
CA GLY A 114 30.11 19.74 5.53
C GLY A 114 30.19 21.17 5.00
N PHE A 115 29.06 21.80 4.67
CA PHE A 115 29.04 23.14 4.08
C PHE A 115 28.23 24.12 4.94
N VAL A 116 28.89 25.13 5.49
CA VAL A 116 28.23 26.27 6.13
C VAL A 116 28.30 27.44 5.16
N ARG A 117 27.13 27.87 4.64
CA ARG A 117 27.01 29.02 3.71
C ARG A 117 27.94 28.95 2.49
N GLY A 118 28.11 27.76 1.92
CA GLY A 118 28.92 27.56 0.70
C GLY A 118 30.43 27.55 0.92
N ARG A 119 30.91 27.58 2.17
CA ARG A 119 32.32 27.30 2.50
C ARG A 119 32.44 25.95 3.23
N PRO A 120 33.49 25.14 2.94
CA PRO A 120 33.76 23.92 3.66
C PRO A 120 33.98 24.24 5.14
N ASN A 121 33.36 23.48 6.03
CA ASN A 121 33.61 23.60 7.46
C ASN A 121 34.90 22.83 7.79
N GLU A 122 36.00 23.55 8.02
CA GLU A 122 37.32 22.97 8.30
C GLU A 122 37.31 22.00 9.51
N ALA A 123 36.46 22.27 10.50
CA ALA A 123 36.27 21.37 11.65
C ALA A 123 35.58 20.05 11.26
N TYR A 124 34.69 20.09 10.27
CA TYR A 124 34.05 18.88 9.73
C TYR A 124 35.04 18.06 8.91
N GLU A 125 35.91 18.70 8.12
CA GLU A 125 36.95 17.96 7.37
C GLU A 125 37.92 17.22 8.27
N GLN A 126 38.32 17.81 9.40
CA GLN A 126 39.15 17.14 10.39
C GLN A 126 38.42 15.94 11.00
N GLN A 127 37.14 16.09 11.34
CA GLN A 127 36.31 14.98 11.82
C GLN A 127 36.16 13.85 10.80
N VAL A 128 35.98 14.16 9.51
CA VAL A 128 35.91 13.14 8.45
C VAL A 128 37.25 12.41 8.32
N LYS A 129 38.38 13.13 8.32
CA LYS A 129 39.72 12.53 8.25
C LYS A 129 40.00 11.63 9.44
N ASP A 130 39.57 11.99 10.63
CA ASP A 130 39.77 11.17 11.83
C ASP A 130 38.85 9.95 11.83
N LEU A 131 37.59 10.09 11.37
CA LEU A 131 36.70 8.95 11.16
C LEU A 131 37.24 7.98 10.11
N GLU A 132 37.79 8.47 9.00
CA GLU A 132 38.42 7.65 7.96
C GLU A 132 39.63 6.87 8.51
N LYS A 133 40.47 7.49 9.35
CA LYS A 133 41.58 6.80 10.02
C LYS A 133 41.08 5.70 10.95
N THR A 134 40.07 5.98 11.78
CA THR A 134 39.51 4.95 12.69
C THR A 134 38.86 3.80 11.94
N LEU A 135 38.19 4.07 10.82
CA LEU A 135 37.58 3.04 9.99
C LEU A 135 38.65 2.15 9.33
N ALA A 136 39.72 2.77 8.82
CA ALA A 136 40.85 2.07 8.24
C ALA A 136 41.61 1.20 9.26
N GLU A 137 41.73 1.66 10.52
CA GLU A 137 42.26 0.86 11.63
C GLU A 137 41.36 -0.32 11.96
N GLN A 138 40.05 -0.12 12.05
CA GLN A 138 39.08 -1.20 12.27
C GLN A 138 39.08 -2.24 11.15
N ASP A 139 39.22 -1.81 9.90
CA ASP A 139 39.30 -2.73 8.75
C ASP A 139 40.62 -3.50 8.73
N ARG A 140 41.74 -2.88 9.14
CA ARG A 140 43.02 -3.58 9.35
C ARG A 140 42.92 -4.63 10.45
N GLU A 141 42.29 -4.30 11.59
CA GLU A 141 42.06 -5.27 12.67
C GLU A 141 41.16 -6.42 12.23
N ARG A 142 40.11 -6.14 11.44
CA ARG A 142 39.21 -7.17 10.88
C ARG A 142 39.92 -8.09 9.89
N LEU A 143 40.80 -7.55 9.06
CA LEU A 143 41.61 -8.35 8.13
C LEU A 143 42.62 -9.22 8.90
N ALA A 144 43.31 -8.65 9.90
CA ALA A 144 44.21 -9.42 10.76
C ALA A 144 43.48 -10.52 11.55
N ALA A 145 42.25 -10.27 12.02
CA ALA A 145 41.42 -11.27 12.68
C ALA A 145 40.96 -12.38 11.71
N LYS A 146 40.65 -12.04 10.46
CA LYS A 146 40.31 -13.02 9.40
C LYS A 146 41.50 -13.89 9.03
N GLU A 147 42.71 -13.34 8.94
CA GLU A 147 43.93 -14.12 8.68
C GLU A 147 44.22 -15.11 9.82
N LYS A 148 44.07 -14.68 11.09
CA LYS A 148 44.20 -15.58 12.25
C LYS A 148 43.15 -16.69 12.26
N LEU A 149 41.94 -16.43 11.78
CA LEU A 149 40.88 -17.44 11.63
C LEU A 149 41.14 -18.40 10.46
N ALA A 150 41.69 -17.92 9.34
CA ALA A 150 42.06 -18.73 8.19
C ALA A 150 43.20 -19.71 8.54
N GLN A 151 44.25 -19.23 9.21
CA GLN A 151 45.35 -20.08 9.71
C GLN A 151 44.87 -21.16 10.68
N LYS A 152 43.83 -20.85 11.48
CA LYS A 152 43.20 -21.81 12.40
C LYS A 152 42.26 -22.80 11.69
N ALA A 153 41.72 -22.44 10.53
CA ALA A 153 40.86 -23.29 9.72
C ALA A 153 41.66 -24.34 8.91
N ASP A 154 42.85 -23.97 8.42
CA ASP A 154 43.73 -24.89 7.68
C ASP A 154 44.26 -26.05 8.54
N LEU A 155 44.40 -25.84 9.86
CA LEU A 155 44.74 -26.89 10.83
C LEU A 155 43.58 -27.85 11.17
N ILE A 156 42.33 -27.47 10.89
CA ILE A 156 41.13 -28.24 11.29
C ILE A 156 40.52 -29.04 10.11
N ASN A 157 40.89 -28.71 8.87
CA ASN A 157 40.25 -29.25 7.67
C ASN A 157 40.62 -30.70 7.30
N GLY A 158 41.46 -31.38 8.10
CA GLY A 158 41.82 -32.79 7.88
C GLY A 158 40.83 -33.82 8.42
N GLN A 159 39.86 -33.47 9.29
CA GLN A 159 39.11 -34.49 10.06
C GLN A 159 37.57 -34.35 10.12
N ASN A 160 36.91 -33.33 9.55
CA ASN A 160 35.50 -33.04 9.87
C ASN A 160 34.43 -33.12 8.75
N GLU A 161 34.74 -33.64 7.56
CA GLU A 161 33.74 -33.70 6.47
C GLU A 161 32.60 -34.72 6.67
N LYS A 162 32.76 -35.73 7.54
CA LYS A 162 31.74 -36.79 7.73
C LYS A 162 30.63 -36.43 8.74
N LYS A 163 30.86 -35.51 9.68
CA LYS A 163 29.89 -35.18 10.74
C LYS A 163 28.86 -34.12 10.34
N THR A 164 29.20 -33.20 9.43
CA THR A 164 28.31 -32.09 9.02
C THR A 164 27.12 -32.55 8.17
N LYS A 165 27.32 -33.54 7.29
CA LYS A 165 26.24 -34.09 6.44
C LYS A 165 25.14 -34.83 7.22
N HIS A 166 25.46 -35.41 8.38
CA HIS A 166 24.47 -36.14 9.20
C HIS A 166 23.60 -35.20 10.04
N LEU A 167 24.17 -34.09 10.53
CA LEU A 167 23.46 -33.05 11.29
C LEU A 167 22.49 -32.24 10.42
N GLU A 168 22.89 -31.89 9.20
CA GLU A 168 22.01 -31.16 8.27
C GLU A 168 20.79 -32.01 7.85
N LYS A 169 20.98 -33.31 7.65
CA LYS A 169 19.90 -34.26 7.32
C LYS A 169 18.93 -34.48 8.49
N ALA A 170 19.39 -34.32 9.74
CA ALA A 170 18.54 -34.37 10.92
C ALA A 170 17.69 -33.09 11.07
N LYS A 171 18.31 -31.91 10.95
CA LYS A 171 17.61 -30.61 11.02
C LYS A 171 16.49 -30.49 9.98
N ARG A 172 16.77 -30.92 8.74
CA ARG A 172 15.77 -30.90 7.65
C ARG A 172 14.59 -31.86 7.87
N LYS A 173 14.76 -32.90 8.68
CA LYS A 173 13.66 -33.80 9.07
C LYS A 173 12.79 -33.18 10.17
N GLU A 174 13.36 -32.43 11.10
CA GLU A 174 12.60 -31.73 12.15
C GLU A 174 11.80 -30.56 11.60
N GLU A 175 12.40 -29.73 10.74
CA GLU A 175 11.70 -28.61 10.10
C GLU A 175 10.47 -29.08 9.29
N LYS A 176 10.60 -30.20 8.58
CA LYS A 176 9.47 -30.80 7.85
C LYS A 176 8.35 -31.31 8.78
N LYS A 177 8.69 -31.82 9.97
CA LYS A 177 7.70 -32.26 10.96
C LYS A 177 6.97 -31.06 11.57
N LEU A 178 7.70 -29.99 11.90
CA LEU A 178 7.14 -28.74 12.43
C LEU A 178 6.22 -28.07 11.41
N ALA A 179 6.65 -27.95 10.15
CA ALA A 179 5.83 -27.39 9.08
C ALA A 179 4.52 -28.16 8.87
N LYS A 180 4.57 -29.51 8.96
CA LYS A 180 3.37 -30.36 8.84
C LYS A 180 2.39 -30.17 10.01
N LYS A 181 2.88 -29.94 11.23
CA LYS A 181 2.03 -29.64 12.40
C LYS A 181 1.35 -28.28 12.26
N MET A 182 2.08 -27.25 11.88
CA MET A 182 1.54 -25.89 11.67
C MET A 182 0.43 -25.86 10.61
N LEU A 183 0.60 -26.62 9.52
CA LEU A 183 -0.41 -26.72 8.47
C LEU A 183 -1.69 -27.44 8.94
N LYS A 184 -1.56 -28.43 9.84
CA LYS A 184 -2.70 -29.14 10.42
C LYS A 184 -3.49 -28.23 11.37
N GLU A 185 -2.81 -27.48 12.24
CA GLU A 185 -3.45 -26.53 13.16
C GLU A 185 -4.17 -25.39 12.43
N GLN A 186 -3.60 -24.88 11.33
CA GLN A 186 -4.29 -23.88 10.50
C GLN A 186 -5.55 -24.45 9.84
N GLY A 187 -5.51 -25.72 9.42
CA GLY A 187 -6.67 -26.41 8.86
C GLY A 187 -7.81 -26.56 9.87
N GLU A 188 -7.49 -26.98 11.10
CA GLU A 188 -8.46 -27.16 12.19
C GLU A 188 -9.13 -25.83 12.58
N LYS A 189 -8.35 -24.75 12.76
CA LYS A 189 -8.89 -23.41 13.03
C LYS A 189 -9.83 -22.90 11.94
N SER A 190 -9.51 -23.18 10.67
CA SER A 190 -10.35 -22.77 9.54
C SER A 190 -11.69 -23.51 9.46
N ASN A 191 -11.75 -24.74 9.99
CA ASN A 191 -12.97 -25.54 10.04
C ASN A 191 -13.85 -25.13 11.22
N GLU A 192 -13.27 -24.89 12.39
CA GLU A 192 -13.99 -24.35 13.56
C GLU A 192 -14.65 -23.00 13.26
N GLU A 193 -13.95 -22.11 12.55
CA GLU A 193 -14.50 -20.81 12.16
C GLU A 193 -15.70 -20.96 11.20
N LYS A 194 -15.64 -21.92 10.26
CA LYS A 194 -16.74 -22.19 9.33
C LYS A 194 -17.97 -22.74 10.05
N ASP A 195 -17.79 -23.59 11.05
CA ASP A 195 -18.89 -24.19 11.80
C ASP A 195 -19.51 -23.20 12.79
N ALA A 196 -18.71 -22.36 13.44
CA ALA A 196 -19.22 -21.23 14.23
C ALA A 196 -20.06 -20.26 13.38
N LYS A 197 -19.61 -19.97 12.15
CA LYS A 197 -20.35 -19.11 11.21
C LYS A 197 -21.66 -19.74 10.72
N LYS A 198 -21.71 -21.07 10.56
CA LYS A 198 -22.96 -21.79 10.25
C LYS A 198 -23.94 -21.77 11.43
N LYS A 199 -23.45 -21.92 12.67
CA LYS A 199 -24.28 -21.88 13.88
C LYS A 199 -24.95 -20.51 14.05
N ARG A 200 -24.19 -19.41 13.95
CA ARG A 200 -24.73 -18.04 13.99
C ARG A 200 -25.82 -17.78 12.94
N LYS A 201 -25.63 -18.28 11.71
CA LYS A 201 -26.64 -18.17 10.64
C LYS A 201 -27.91 -18.99 10.88
N ARG A 202 -27.86 -20.05 11.69
CA ARG A 202 -29.05 -20.82 12.08
C ARG A 202 -29.81 -20.11 13.19
N GLU A 203 -29.10 -19.55 14.17
CA GLU A 203 -29.67 -18.76 15.27
C GLU A 203 -30.36 -17.49 14.73
N GLU A 204 -29.71 -16.75 13.82
CA GLU A 204 -30.28 -15.56 13.18
C GLU A 204 -31.57 -15.89 12.40
N LYS A 205 -31.62 -17.05 11.74
CA LYS A 205 -32.82 -17.50 11.02
C LYS A 205 -33.93 -17.98 11.94
N ALA A 206 -33.61 -18.51 13.11
CA ALA A 206 -34.60 -18.89 14.11
C ALA A 206 -35.25 -17.63 14.71
N ALA A 207 -34.46 -16.61 15.05
CA ALA A 207 -34.96 -15.33 15.58
C ALA A 207 -35.89 -14.61 14.60
N ILE A 208 -35.63 -14.67 13.29
CA ILE A 208 -36.50 -14.07 12.27
C ILE A 208 -37.82 -14.85 12.12
N LYS A 209 -37.83 -16.15 12.42
CA LYS A 209 -39.04 -16.99 12.29
C LYS A 209 -40.04 -16.68 13.41
N ASP A 210 -39.58 -16.41 14.62
CA ASP A 210 -40.44 -16.08 15.77
C ASP A 210 -41.12 -14.70 15.64
N VAL A 211 -40.53 -13.75 14.90
CA VAL A 211 -41.13 -12.43 14.63
C VAL A 211 -42.22 -12.49 13.53
N SER A 212 -42.32 -13.59 12.78
CA SER A 212 -43.22 -13.70 11.63
C SER A 212 -44.56 -14.39 11.88
N GLN A 213 -44.88 -14.74 13.14
CA GLN A 213 -46.17 -15.37 13.51
C GLN A 213 -47.27 -14.38 13.91
N THR A 214 -47.02 -13.07 13.90
CA THR A 214 -48.07 -12.05 13.99
C THR A 214 -48.23 -11.37 12.64
N LYS A 215 -49.43 -11.46 12.04
CA LYS A 215 -49.88 -10.94 10.73
C LYS A 215 -50.03 -12.02 9.64
N SER A 216 -51.00 -12.90 9.84
CA SER A 216 -51.75 -13.49 8.73
C SER A 216 -52.96 -12.60 8.44
N ASP A 217 -53.02 -12.06 7.23
CA ASP A 217 -54.23 -11.89 6.39
C ASP A 217 -54.02 -10.70 5.47
N LYS A 218 -53.45 -11.01 4.28
CA LYS A 218 -53.79 -10.37 3.00
C LYS A 218 -52.96 -10.96 1.86
N GLY A 219 -53.69 -11.42 0.84
CA GLY A 219 -53.30 -11.20 -0.56
C GLY A 219 -52.53 -12.33 -1.22
N SER A 220 -53.26 -13.18 -1.93
CA SER A 220 -52.76 -14.14 -2.94
C SER A 220 -51.84 -13.53 -4.01
N ALA A 221 -51.81 -12.19 -4.17
CA ALA A 221 -50.88 -11.48 -5.03
C ALA A 221 -49.41 -11.47 -4.52
N GLU A 222 -49.17 -11.57 -3.20
CA GLU A 222 -47.79 -11.70 -2.66
C GLU A 222 -47.18 -13.08 -2.94
N TYR A 223 -48.01 -14.09 -3.21
CA TYR A 223 -47.52 -15.47 -3.39
C TYR A 223 -46.79 -15.64 -4.73
N GLU A 224 -47.24 -14.95 -5.78
CA GLU A 224 -46.60 -14.98 -7.10
C GLU A 224 -45.27 -14.23 -7.11
N ASP A 225 -45.20 -13.02 -6.54
CA ASP A 225 -43.94 -12.26 -6.42
C ASP A 225 -42.90 -13.02 -5.56
N ARG A 226 -43.37 -13.71 -4.51
CA ARG A 226 -42.49 -14.53 -3.67
C ARG A 226 -42.00 -15.79 -4.39
N ALA A 227 -42.80 -16.39 -5.27
CA ALA A 227 -42.40 -17.52 -6.09
C ALA A 227 -41.39 -17.09 -7.19
N GLU A 228 -41.63 -15.95 -7.83
CA GLU A 228 -40.73 -15.39 -8.84
C GLU A 228 -39.37 -14.98 -8.24
N LYS A 229 -39.38 -14.34 -7.06
CA LYS A 229 -38.16 -14.01 -6.32
C LYS A 229 -37.35 -15.24 -5.90
N ARG A 230 -38.02 -16.38 -5.63
CA ARG A 230 -37.35 -17.66 -5.36
C ARG A 230 -36.70 -18.23 -6.63
N ARG A 231 -37.40 -18.23 -7.77
CA ARG A 231 -36.86 -18.64 -9.08
C ARG A 231 -35.64 -17.81 -9.47
N ARG A 232 -35.73 -16.49 -9.38
CA ARG A 232 -34.62 -15.57 -9.68
C ARG A 232 -33.40 -15.77 -8.77
N LYS A 233 -33.64 -16.15 -7.51
CA LYS A 233 -32.56 -16.47 -6.55
C LYS A 233 -31.90 -17.82 -6.85
N GLU A 234 -32.66 -18.81 -7.29
CA GLU A 234 -32.14 -20.12 -7.68
C GLU A 234 -31.33 -20.03 -8.98
N GLU A 235 -31.81 -19.27 -9.96
CA GLU A 235 -31.08 -19.02 -11.20
C GLU A 235 -29.73 -18.32 -10.95
N LYS A 236 -29.72 -17.29 -10.08
CA LYS A 236 -28.47 -16.63 -9.65
C LYS A 236 -27.49 -17.59 -8.96
N ARG A 237 -27.98 -18.63 -8.26
CA ARG A 237 -27.12 -19.66 -7.67
C ARG A 237 -26.54 -20.57 -8.74
N ARG A 238 -27.35 -21.05 -9.68
CA ARG A 238 -26.90 -21.86 -10.82
C ARG A 238 -25.83 -21.14 -11.64
N GLN A 239 -26.05 -19.88 -11.99
CA GLN A 239 -25.05 -19.06 -12.71
C GLN A 239 -23.75 -18.87 -11.92
N LYS A 240 -23.82 -18.78 -10.58
CA LYS A 240 -22.63 -18.63 -9.73
C LYS A 240 -21.83 -19.93 -9.63
N ASP A 241 -22.52 -21.06 -9.55
CA ASP A 241 -21.89 -22.37 -9.49
C ASP A 241 -21.28 -22.74 -10.85
N GLU A 242 -21.94 -22.42 -11.96
CA GLU A 242 -21.39 -22.54 -13.31
C GLU A 242 -20.14 -21.67 -13.51
N LYS A 243 -20.15 -20.41 -13.05
CA LYS A 243 -18.96 -19.55 -13.07
C LYS A 243 -17.80 -20.11 -12.25
N LYS A 244 -18.09 -20.74 -11.10
CA LYS A 244 -17.06 -21.40 -10.29
C LYS A 244 -16.48 -22.62 -10.99
N GLN A 245 -17.32 -23.49 -11.55
CA GLN A 245 -16.86 -24.66 -12.30
C GLN A 245 -16.01 -24.25 -13.52
N LYS A 246 -16.40 -23.18 -14.23
CA LYS A 246 -15.62 -22.62 -15.34
C LYS A 246 -14.27 -22.02 -14.88
N LYS A 247 -14.21 -21.47 -13.67
CA LYS A 247 -12.96 -20.96 -13.10
C LYS A 247 -12.04 -22.11 -12.69
N GLU A 248 -12.58 -23.13 -12.02
CA GLU A 248 -11.81 -24.32 -11.62
C GLU A 248 -11.29 -25.11 -12.82
N SER A 249 -12.05 -25.22 -13.91
CA SER A 249 -11.57 -25.88 -15.13
C SER A 249 -10.46 -25.09 -15.82
N ARG A 250 -10.54 -23.75 -15.81
CA ARG A 250 -9.46 -22.87 -16.30
C ARG A 250 -8.19 -23.00 -15.47
N GLU A 251 -8.28 -22.97 -14.14
CA GLU A 251 -7.12 -23.14 -13.25
C GLU A 251 -6.47 -24.53 -13.43
N LYS A 252 -7.27 -25.60 -13.56
CA LYS A 252 -6.75 -26.94 -13.86
C LYS A 252 -6.05 -27.01 -15.23
N SER A 253 -6.52 -26.24 -16.22
CA SER A 253 -5.90 -26.21 -17.55
C SER A 253 -4.59 -25.42 -17.58
N SER A 254 -4.48 -24.32 -16.83
CA SER A 254 -3.23 -23.55 -16.70
C SER A 254 -2.15 -24.34 -15.96
N ASP A 255 -2.52 -25.00 -14.85
CA ASP A 255 -1.57 -25.82 -14.08
C ASP A 255 -1.02 -26.99 -14.92
N LYS A 256 -1.84 -27.54 -15.83
CA LYS A 256 -1.41 -28.60 -16.75
C LYS A 256 -0.46 -28.07 -17.84
N ALA A 257 -0.67 -26.85 -18.33
CA ALA A 257 0.20 -26.20 -19.30
C ALA A 257 1.57 -25.84 -18.69
N ASP A 258 1.58 -25.27 -17.49
CA ASP A 258 2.82 -24.90 -16.78
C ASP A 258 3.65 -26.14 -16.40
N LYS A 259 2.98 -27.24 -16.05
CA LYS A 259 3.67 -28.51 -15.76
C LYS A 259 4.24 -29.17 -17.02
N ALA A 260 3.63 -28.94 -18.18
CA ALA A 260 4.14 -29.44 -19.46
C ALA A 260 5.36 -28.63 -19.94
N SER A 261 5.32 -27.29 -19.83
CA SER A 261 6.46 -26.43 -20.20
C SER A 261 7.69 -26.70 -19.33
N LEU A 262 7.52 -26.87 -18.01
CA LEU A 262 8.61 -27.23 -17.09
C LEU A 262 9.22 -28.61 -17.38
N LYS A 263 8.45 -29.55 -17.94
CA LYS A 263 8.99 -30.86 -18.36
C LYS A 263 9.80 -30.72 -19.66
N ALA A 264 9.31 -29.97 -20.64
CA ALA A 264 10.02 -29.72 -21.90
C ALA A 264 11.37 -29.01 -21.66
N ASP A 265 11.41 -28.02 -20.77
CA ASP A 265 12.64 -27.30 -20.41
C ASP A 265 13.67 -28.17 -19.69
N LYS A 266 13.21 -29.14 -18.89
CA LYS A 266 14.13 -30.10 -18.24
C LYS A 266 14.71 -31.09 -19.24
N GLU A 267 13.91 -31.53 -20.21
CA GLU A 267 14.36 -32.47 -21.24
C GLU A 267 15.35 -31.81 -22.22
N SER A 268 15.11 -30.56 -22.62
CA SER A 268 16.04 -29.79 -23.46
C SER A 268 17.38 -29.53 -22.78
N LYS A 269 17.38 -29.23 -21.47
CA LYS A 269 18.61 -29.11 -20.65
C LYS A 269 19.35 -30.44 -20.51
N LYS A 270 18.66 -31.58 -20.47
CA LYS A 270 19.29 -32.90 -20.42
C LYS A 270 19.97 -33.24 -21.74
N ARG A 271 19.31 -32.99 -22.88
CA ARG A 271 19.89 -33.24 -24.22
C ARG A 271 21.12 -32.35 -24.52
N LYS A 272 21.14 -31.10 -24.07
CA LYS A 272 22.32 -30.21 -24.22
C LYS A 272 23.54 -30.63 -23.39
N ARG A 273 23.35 -31.38 -22.30
CA ARG A 273 24.46 -31.89 -21.49
C ARG A 273 25.07 -33.16 -22.06
N SER A 274 24.28 -34.00 -22.73
CA SER A 274 24.76 -35.25 -23.33
C SER A 274 25.40 -35.09 -24.72
N SER A 275 25.44 -33.88 -25.29
CA SER A 275 26.11 -33.61 -26.57
C SER A 275 27.45 -32.87 -26.42
N LYS A 276 27.96 -32.75 -25.18
CA LYS A 276 29.19 -32.01 -24.85
C LYS A 276 30.30 -32.94 -24.31
N ASP A 277 30.01 -34.23 -24.25
CA ASP A 277 30.97 -35.33 -24.10
C ASP A 277 30.99 -36.10 -25.43
#